data_AF-A0A6N7G0B8-F1
#
_entry.id   AF-A0A6N7G0B8-F1
#
_cell.length_a   1.000
_cell.length_b   1.000
_cell.length_c   1.000
_cell.angle_alpha   90.00
_cell.angle_beta   90.00
_cell.angle_gamma   90.00
#
_symmetry.space_group_name_H-M   'P 1'
#
loop_
_entity.id
_entity.type
_entity.pdbx_description
1 polymer ?
#
loop_
_entity_poly.entity_id
_entity_poly.type
_entity_poly.pdbx_seq_one_letter_code
_entity_poly.pdbx_strand_id
1 'polypeptide(L)'
;MSSESVQLNHRERATLRAVGIGRAEITCSAEPDLFIDGLACCDQGTARRLAHLRLVMPQRDGRPGERVPACLTEAARAMLGLPDSAAA
;
A
#
# COMPACT_ATOMS: atom_id res chain seq x y z
N MET A 1 19.90 3.79 12.23
CA MET A 1 18.78 2.84 12.43
C MET A 1 18.93 1.78 11.37
N SER A 2 19.17 0.54 11.80
CA SER A 2 19.53 -0.58 10.93
C SER A 2 18.41 -0.84 9.92
N SER A 3 18.72 -0.65 8.64
CA SER A 3 17.88 -1.04 7.52
C SER A 3 17.89 -2.58 7.42
N GLU A 4 17.08 -3.24 8.24
CA GLU A 4 16.67 -4.60 7.95
C GLU A 4 15.91 -4.55 6.63
N SER A 5 16.49 -5.16 5.60
CA SER A 5 15.87 -5.29 4.28
C SER A 5 14.61 -6.15 4.44
N VAL A 6 13.45 -5.50 4.55
CA VAL A 6 12.16 -6.18 4.56
C VAL A 6 12.08 -7.02 3.29
N GLN A 7 12.18 -8.34 3.42
CA GLN A 7 12.03 -9.23 2.27
C GLN A 7 10.54 -9.40 1.98
N LEU A 8 10.13 -9.03 0.78
CA LEU A 8 8.73 -9.15 0.36
C LEU A 8 8.48 -10.54 -0.21
N ASN A 9 7.45 -11.21 0.26
CA ASN A 9 6.97 -12.45 -0.35
C ASN A 9 6.20 -12.17 -1.66
N HIS A 10 5.85 -13.24 -2.39
CA HIS A 10 5.15 -13.10 -3.67
C HIS A 10 3.79 -12.41 -3.57
N ARG A 11 3.02 -12.66 -2.51
CA ARG A 11 1.69 -12.05 -2.31
C ARG A 11 1.83 -10.56 -2.04
N GLU A 12 2.75 -10.18 -1.17
CA GLU A 12 3.06 -8.78 -0.88
C GLU A 12 3.47 -8.01 -2.13
N ARG A 13 4.36 -8.59 -2.94
CA ARG A 13 4.77 -7.98 -4.22
C ARG A 13 3.59 -7.84 -5.18
N ALA A 14 2.70 -8.83 -5.25
CA ALA A 14 1.51 -8.76 -6.10
C ALA A 14 0.54 -7.66 -5.61
N THR A 15 0.30 -7.56 -4.31
CA THR A 15 -0.53 -6.50 -3.71
C THR A 15 0.06 -5.12 -3.95
N LEU A 16 1.37 -4.92 -3.74
CA LEU A 16 2.02 -3.63 -4.01
C LEU A 16 1.95 -3.26 -5.50
N ARG A 17 2.10 -4.23 -6.41
CA ARG A 17 1.91 -3.98 -7.85
C ARG A 17 0.49 -3.54 -8.17
N ALA A 18 -0.52 -4.18 -7.57
CA ALA A 18 -1.91 -3.77 -7.74
C ALA A 18 -2.16 -2.33 -7.25
N VAL A 19 -1.59 -1.96 -6.11
CA VAL A 19 -1.63 -0.57 -5.60
C VAL A 19 -0.91 0.39 -6.55
N GLY A 20 0.25 0.00 -7.09
CA GLY A 20 1.03 0.80 -8.04
C GLY A 20 0.33 1.11 -9.36
N ILE A 21 -0.73 0.37 -9.72
CA ILE A 21 -1.58 0.66 -10.89
C ILE A 21 -2.52 1.86 -10.61
N GLY A 22 -2.69 2.27 -9.35
CA GLY A 22 -3.49 3.44 -8.97
C GLY A 22 -5.00 3.20 -8.89
N ARG A 23 -5.42 1.93 -8.82
CA ARG A 23 -6.84 1.53 -8.66
C ARG A 23 -7.19 1.03 -7.27
N ALA A 24 -6.24 1.14 -6.35
CA ALA A 24 -6.40 0.71 -4.98
C ALA A 24 -6.94 1.85 -4.12
N GLU A 25 -7.78 1.50 -3.16
CA GLU A 25 -8.27 2.37 -2.11
C GLU A 25 -7.96 1.74 -0.75
N ILE A 26 -7.78 2.56 0.27
CA ILE A 26 -7.47 2.15 1.63
C ILE A 26 -8.37 2.92 2.61
N THR A 27 -8.80 2.28 3.69
CA THR A 27 -9.54 2.97 4.75
C THR A 27 -8.61 3.76 5.66
N CYS A 28 -9.03 4.96 6.05
CA CYS A 28 -8.33 5.76 7.06
C CYS A 28 -8.61 5.19 8.47
N SER A 29 -7.80 4.22 8.91
CA SER A 29 -7.94 3.52 10.20
C SER A 29 -6.56 3.11 10.74
N ALA A 30 -6.49 2.77 12.03
CA ALA A 30 -5.29 2.15 12.62
C ALA A 30 -5.02 0.73 12.08
N GLU A 31 -6.11 0.03 11.72
CA GLU A 31 -6.10 -1.25 11.01
C GLU A 31 -6.82 -1.04 9.68
N PRO A 32 -6.10 -0.61 8.63
CA PRO A 32 -6.72 -0.25 7.37
C PRO A 32 -7.02 -1.48 6.50
N ASP A 33 -8.15 -1.44 5.81
CA ASP A 33 -8.54 -2.43 4.81
C ASP A 33 -8.23 -1.89 3.41
N LEU A 34 -7.76 -2.78 2.53
CA LEU A 34 -7.45 -2.46 1.14
C LEU A 34 -8.57 -2.93 0.22
N PHE A 35 -8.87 -2.11 -0.77
CA PHE A 35 -9.85 -2.39 -1.82
C PHE A 35 -9.18 -2.22 -3.18
N ILE A 36 -9.43 -3.14 -4.10
CA ILE A 36 -8.93 -3.08 -5.49
C ILE A 36 -10.16 -3.11 -6.40
N ASP A 37 -10.26 -2.12 -7.29
CA ASP A 37 -11.40 -2.00 -8.22
C ASP A 37 -12.75 -2.03 -7.48
N GLY A 38 -12.81 -1.38 -6.31
CA GLY A 38 -14.00 -1.32 -5.46
C GLY A 38 -14.23 -2.53 -4.55
N LEU A 39 -13.58 -3.66 -4.79
CA LEU A 39 -13.74 -4.91 -4.04
C LEU A 39 -12.74 -5.03 -2.89
N ALA A 40 -13.18 -5.56 -1.75
CA ALA A 40 -12.29 -5.84 -0.63
C ALA A 40 -11.20 -6.83 -1.07
N CYS A 41 -9.94 -6.49 -0.80
CA CYS A 41 -8.82 -7.41 -1.00
C CYS A 41 -9.06 -8.70 -0.20
N CYS A 42 -8.89 -9.84 -0.84
CA CYS A 42 -9.11 -11.14 -0.19
C CYS A 42 -8.08 -11.44 0.92
N ASP A 43 -6.95 -10.73 0.93
CA ASP A 43 -5.88 -10.88 1.92
C ASP A 43 -5.67 -9.56 2.70
N GLN A 44 -6.66 -9.23 3.54
CA GLN A 44 -6.58 -8.05 4.41
C GLN A 44 -5.44 -8.14 5.42
N GLY A 45 -4.98 -9.34 5.77
CA GLY A 45 -3.81 -9.52 6.63
C GLY A 45 -2.54 -8.97 5.98
N THR A 46 -2.30 -9.32 4.72
CA THR A 46 -1.19 -8.75 3.93
C THR A 46 -1.34 -7.25 3.75
N ALA A 47 -2.55 -6.75 3.46
CA ALA A 47 -2.78 -5.32 3.32
C ALA A 47 -2.43 -4.52 4.59
N ARG A 48 -2.92 -4.98 5.76
CA ARG A 48 -2.63 -4.36 7.06
C ARG A 48 -1.14 -4.37 7.36
N ARG A 49 -0.45 -5.49 7.13
CA ARG A 49 1.01 -5.59 7.30
C ARG A 49 1.73 -4.56 6.44
N LEU A 50 1.39 -4.45 5.16
CA LEU A 50 2.01 -3.48 4.24
C LEU A 50 1.75 -2.03 4.68
N ALA A 51 0.58 -1.74 5.24
CA ALA A 51 0.26 -0.42 5.78
C ALA A 51 1.05 -0.11 7.06
N HIS A 52 1.18 -1.07 7.99
CA HIS A 52 2.01 -0.93 9.19
C HIS A 52 3.49 -0.72 8.85
N LEU A 53 3.98 -1.39 7.80
CA LEU A 53 5.33 -1.20 7.27
C LEU A 53 5.51 0.11 6.49
N ARG A 54 4.47 0.94 6.37
CA ARG A 54 4.48 2.19 5.58
C ARG A 54 4.88 1.98 4.11
N LEU A 55 4.51 0.84 3.55
CA LEU A 55 4.72 0.54 2.12
C LEU A 55 3.50 0.95 1.27
N VAL A 56 2.31 0.88 1.87
CA VAL A 56 1.06 1.40 1.30
C VAL A 56 0.53 2.45 2.26
N MET A 57 0.11 3.61 1.73
CA MET A 57 -0.46 4.69 2.52
C MET A 57 -1.66 5.30 1.82
N PRO A 58 -2.56 5.97 2.55
CA PRO A 58 -3.55 6.84 1.95
C PRO A 58 -2.85 7.97 1.16
N GLN A 59 -3.31 8.24 -0.06
CA GLN A 59 -2.76 9.31 -0.91
C GLN A 59 -3.13 10.71 -0.40
N ARG A 60 -4.21 10.80 0.38
CA ARG A 60 -4.67 12.02 1.04
C ARG A 60 -5.24 11.68 2.41
N ASP A 61 -5.29 12.67 3.29
CA ASP A 61 -6.02 12.53 4.54
C ASP A 61 -7.52 12.30 4.30
N GLY A 62 -8.16 11.64 5.26
CA GLY A 62 -9.58 11.32 5.26
C GLY A 62 -10.12 11.18 6.67
N ARG A 63 -11.45 11.09 6.79
CA ARG A 63 -12.13 10.87 8.07
C ARG A 63 -11.91 9.43 8.54
N PRO A 64 -12.01 9.14 9.85
CA PRO A 64 -11.94 7.75 10.34
C PRO A 64 -12.91 6.83 9.60
N GLY A 65 -12.39 5.74 9.02
CA GLY A 65 -13.13 4.77 8.22
C GLY A 65 -13.42 5.20 6.76
N GLU A 66 -13.10 6.43 6.37
CA GLU A 66 -13.25 6.89 4.98
C GLU A 66 -12.31 6.09 4.06
N ARG A 67 -12.83 5.71 2.88
CA ARG A 67 -12.01 5.13 1.81
C ARG A 67 -11.41 6.25 0.99
N VAL A 68 -10.09 6.19 0.82
CA VAL A 68 -9.33 7.13 0.00
C VAL A 68 -8.42 6.37 -0.95
N PRO A 69 -7.98 6.97 -2.07
CA PRO A 69 -7.00 6.34 -2.94
C PRO A 69 -5.75 5.93 -2.17
N ALA A 70 -5.23 4.75 -2.45
CA ALA A 70 -3.99 4.24 -1.87
C ALA A 70 -2.81 4.52 -2.80
N CYS A 71 -1.67 4.87 -2.22
CA CYS A 71 -0.42 5.06 -2.95
C CYS A 71 0.71 4.22 -2.37
N LEU A 72 1.69 3.94 -3.22
CA LEU A 72 2.97 3.36 -2.81
C LEU A 72 3.89 4.45 -2.27
N THR A 73 4.60 4.16 -1.19
CA THR A 73 5.72 4.99 -0.76
C THR A 73 6.94 4.76 -1.63
N GLU A 74 7.91 5.68 -1.57
CA GLU A 74 9.18 5.54 -2.30
C GLU A 74 9.93 4.28 -1.88
N ALA A 75 9.88 3.91 -0.59
CA ALA A 75 10.44 2.64 -0.11
C ALA A 75 9.80 1.43 -0.82
N ALA A 76 8.48 1.40 -0.94
CA ALA A 76 7.79 0.31 -1.64
C ALA A 76 8.13 0.27 -3.13
N ARG A 77 8.25 1.43 -3.78
CA ARG A 77 8.67 1.55 -5.18
C ARG A 77 10.07 0.99 -5.39
N ALA A 78 11.03 1.38 -4.54
CA ALA A 78 12.39 0.86 -4.58
C ALA A 78 12.44 -0.67 -4.44
N MET A 79 11.65 -1.25 -3.54
CA MET A 79 11.57 -2.71 -3.35
C MET A 79 10.94 -3.45 -4.55
N LEU A 80 10.09 -2.76 -5.31
CA LEU A 80 9.54 -3.28 -6.57
C LEU A 80 10.45 -3.04 -7.78
N GLY A 81 11.49 -2.22 -7.64
CA GLY A 81 12.30 -1.74 -8.76
C GLY A 81 11.56 -0.75 -9.66
N LEU A 82 10.58 -0.02 -9.11
CA LEU A 82 9.84 1.02 -9.80
C LEU A 82 10.52 2.39 -9.61
N PRO A 83 10.37 3.32 -10.57
CA PRO A 83 10.86 4.68 -10.40
C PRO A 83 10.08 5.42 -9.30
N ASP A 84 10.75 6.40 -8.70
CA ASP A 84 10.16 7.27 -7.68
C ASP A 84 8.97 8.05 -8.25
N SER A 85 7.98 8.34 -7.39
CA SER A 85 6.73 8.97 -7.83
C SER A 85 6.87 10.46 -8.17
N ALA A 86 8.00 11.10 -7.82
CA ALA A 86 8.22 12.55 -7.95
C ALA A 86 8.39 13.07 -9.40
N ALA A 87 7.96 12.29 -10.40
CA ALA A 87 7.90 12.70 -11.80
C ALA A 87 6.45 12.65 -12.30
N ALA A 88 5.62 13.60 -11.86
CA ALA A 88 4.38 14.01 -12.52
C ALA A 88 4.04 15.45 -12.14
#